data_AF-A0A970PS42-F1
#
_entry.id   AF-A0A970PS42-F1
#
_cell.length_a   1.000
_cell.length_b   1.000
_cell.length_c   1.000
_cell.angle_alpha   90.00
_cell.angle_beta   90.00
_cell.angle_gamma   90.00
#
_symmetry.space_group_name_H-M   'P 1'
#
loop_
_entity.id
_entity.type
_entity.pdbx_description
1 polymer ?
#
loop_
_entity_poly.entity_id
_entity_poly.type
_entity_poly.pdbx_seq_one_letter_code
_entity_poly.pdbx_strand_id
1 'polypeptide(L)'
;MFTKKKAPGLPMDADAATLLGLAKAEADPVRRFQLLNRAEELAPKDIMVHRALLMHGRLHERDGRNPDYRVIKSYLFHVFEHPEKHEEKEILSMARELFDHERLLTCLSFTSNAEGFLADYLEELAADYIRLFLAGDTRHVPTLFGFSRRTSLSKCLAVPMSDIIGNILQSAYLKQEEQVLLARAFYRACHRFLSGETEPLDAQLGPQILSSLA
;
A
#
# COMPACT_ATOMS: atom_id res chain seq x y z
N MET A 1 -22.70 29.37 -9.96
CA MET A 1 -23.32 28.04 -10.20
C MET A 1 -22.34 27.18 -10.98
N PHE A 2 -21.66 26.26 -10.32
CA PHE A 2 -20.83 25.27 -11.03
C PHE A 2 -21.74 24.09 -11.40
N THR A 3 -22.13 23.99 -12.66
CA THR A 3 -22.79 22.80 -13.20
C THR A 3 -21.82 21.63 -13.07
N LYS A 4 -22.10 20.69 -12.15
CA LYS A 4 -21.42 19.39 -12.10
C LYS A 4 -21.63 18.73 -13.46
N LYS A 5 -20.59 18.72 -14.30
CA LYS A 5 -20.55 17.97 -15.55
C LYS A 5 -20.84 16.51 -15.17
N LYS A 6 -21.97 15.95 -15.61
CA LYS A 6 -22.33 14.56 -15.35
C LYS A 6 -21.17 13.70 -15.84
N ALA A 7 -20.60 12.87 -14.96
CA ALA A 7 -19.55 11.95 -15.37
C ALA A 7 -20.09 11.11 -16.55
N PRO A 8 -19.31 10.95 -17.63
CA PRO A 8 -19.76 10.15 -18.78
C PRO A 8 -20.14 8.74 -18.33
N GLY A 9 -21.04 8.05 -19.04
CA GLY A 9 -21.38 6.66 -18.72
C GLY A 9 -20.15 5.73 -18.72
N LEU A 10 -20.31 4.49 -18.25
CA LEU A 10 -19.29 3.46 -18.48
C LEU A 10 -19.21 3.19 -19.99
N PRO A 11 -18.02 3.18 -20.60
CA PRO A 11 -17.87 2.91 -22.03
C PRO A 11 -18.07 1.42 -22.28
N MET A 12 -19.30 1.01 -22.59
CA MET A 12 -19.70 -0.40 -22.70
C MET A 12 -19.02 -1.15 -23.85
N ASP A 13 -18.63 -0.43 -24.90
CA ASP A 13 -17.99 -0.99 -26.10
C ASP A 13 -16.45 -1.02 -26.02
N ALA A 14 -15.86 -0.55 -24.91
CA ALA A 14 -14.42 -0.56 -24.72
C ALA A 14 -13.92 -1.96 -24.34
N ASP A 15 -12.72 -2.31 -24.80
CA ASP A 15 -12.04 -3.54 -24.38
C ASP A 15 -11.45 -3.43 -22.97
N ALA A 16 -11.02 -4.56 -22.40
CA ALA A 16 -10.48 -4.64 -21.04
C ALA A 16 -9.24 -3.75 -20.84
N ALA A 17 -8.35 -3.67 -21.84
CA ALA A 17 -7.14 -2.86 -21.77
C ALA A 17 -7.46 -1.36 -21.72
N THR A 18 -8.43 -0.89 -22.52
CA THR A 18 -8.92 0.49 -22.53
C THR A 18 -9.58 0.84 -21.20
N LEU A 19 -10.43 -0.05 -20.67
CA LEU A 19 -11.08 0.13 -19.37
C LEU A 19 -10.06 0.22 -18.23
N LEU A 20 -9.04 -0.64 -18.22
CA LEU A 20 -7.94 -0.58 -17.26
C LEU A 20 -7.16 0.75 -17.38
N GLY A 21 -6.89 1.20 -18.61
CA GLY A 21 -6.25 2.50 -18.86
C GLY A 21 -7.06 3.67 -18.30
N LEU A 22 -8.37 3.67 -18.53
CA LEU A 22 -9.29 4.68 -17.98
C LEU A 22 -9.34 4.63 -16.45
N ALA A 23 -9.37 3.44 -15.86
CA ALA A 23 -9.39 3.26 -14.41
C ALA A 23 -8.15 3.86 -13.72
N LYS A 24 -6.97 3.75 -14.35
CA LYS A 24 -5.72 4.33 -13.83
C LYS A 24 -5.77 5.86 -13.75
N ALA A 25 -6.44 6.52 -14.71
CA ALA A 25 -6.59 7.98 -14.74
C ALA A 25 -7.77 8.50 -13.91
N GLU A 26 -8.69 7.61 -13.48
CA GLU A 26 -9.91 7.98 -12.78
C GLU A 26 -9.62 8.34 -11.31
N ALA A 27 -10.13 9.48 -10.85
CA ALA A 27 -9.95 9.95 -9.47
C ALA A 27 -11.08 9.51 -8.53
N ASP A 28 -12.29 9.30 -9.06
CA ASP A 28 -13.43 8.81 -8.29
C ASP A 28 -13.28 7.29 -8.04
N PRO A 29 -13.13 6.84 -6.78
CA PRO A 29 -12.93 5.43 -6.48
C PRO A 29 -14.13 4.56 -6.89
N VAL A 30 -15.36 5.06 -6.83
CA VAL A 30 -16.55 4.31 -7.25
C VAL A 30 -16.49 4.04 -8.74
N ARG A 31 -16.19 5.08 -9.53
CA ARG A 31 -16.07 4.97 -10.98
C ARG A 31 -14.87 4.11 -11.39
N ARG A 32 -13.73 4.26 -10.70
CA ARG A 32 -12.56 3.40 -10.90
C ARG A 32 -12.92 1.92 -10.71
N PHE A 33 -13.63 1.59 -9.63
CA PHE A 33 -14.07 0.22 -9.36
C PHE A 33 -15.01 -0.31 -10.45
N GLN A 34 -15.97 0.49 -10.91
CA GLN A 34 -16.87 0.11 -12.00
C GLN A 34 -16.12 -0.21 -13.30
N LEU A 35 -15.12 0.60 -13.67
CA LEU A 35 -14.27 0.36 -14.85
C LEU A 35 -13.46 -0.94 -14.69
N LEU A 36 -12.89 -1.17 -13.50
CA LEU A 36 -12.10 -2.36 -13.21
C LEU A 36 -12.95 -3.64 -13.19
N ASN A 37 -14.13 -3.62 -12.57
CA ASN A 37 -15.05 -4.77 -12.59
C ASN A 37 -15.48 -5.12 -14.01
N ARG A 38 -15.77 -4.11 -14.84
CA ARG A 38 -16.11 -4.35 -16.24
C ARG A 38 -14.92 -4.93 -17.02
N ALA A 39 -13.70 -4.47 -16.74
CA ALA A 39 -12.49 -5.05 -17.32
C ALA A 39 -12.31 -6.52 -16.89
N GLU A 40 -12.60 -6.86 -15.64
CA GLU A 40 -12.53 -8.22 -15.10
C GLU A 40 -13.56 -9.14 -15.78
N GLU A 41 -14.81 -8.68 -15.98
CA GLU A 41 -15.82 -9.43 -16.73
C GLU A 41 -15.38 -9.78 -18.16
N LEU A 42 -14.69 -8.85 -18.82
CA LEU A 42 -14.21 -9.02 -20.20
C LEU A 42 -12.92 -9.85 -20.28
N ALA A 43 -12.07 -9.79 -19.26
CA ALA A 43 -10.82 -10.52 -19.20
C ALA A 43 -10.57 -11.13 -17.80
N PRO A 44 -11.27 -12.23 -17.44
CA PRO A 44 -11.27 -12.77 -16.07
C PRO A 44 -9.92 -13.29 -15.56
N LYS A 45 -8.94 -13.47 -16.45
CA LYS A 45 -7.58 -13.95 -16.14
C LYS A 45 -6.51 -12.89 -16.39
N ASP A 46 -6.89 -11.64 -16.61
CA ASP A 46 -5.93 -10.55 -16.80
C ASP A 46 -5.32 -10.15 -15.45
N ILE A 47 -4.03 -10.45 -15.30
CA ILE A 47 -3.28 -10.18 -14.07
C ILE A 47 -3.20 -8.69 -13.71
N MET A 48 -3.20 -7.81 -14.71
CA MET A 48 -3.11 -6.37 -14.49
C MET A 48 -4.44 -5.81 -13.96
N VAL A 49 -5.56 -6.33 -14.43
CA VAL A 49 -6.89 -6.01 -13.89
C VAL A 49 -7.01 -6.49 -12.45
N HIS A 50 -6.64 -7.75 -12.17
CA HIS A 50 -6.71 -8.30 -10.82
C HIS A 50 -5.79 -7.58 -9.84
N ARG A 51 -4.56 -7.22 -10.24
CA ARG A 51 -3.66 -6.40 -9.43
C ARG A 51 -4.26 -5.02 -9.14
N ALA A 52 -4.85 -4.37 -10.14
CA ALA A 52 -5.50 -3.07 -9.95
C ALA A 52 -6.70 -3.14 -8.99
N LEU A 53 -7.52 -4.20 -9.09
CA LEU A 53 -8.62 -4.45 -8.13
C LEU A 53 -8.10 -4.76 -6.72
N LEU A 54 -7.01 -5.53 -6.61
CA LEU A 54 -6.39 -5.85 -5.33
C LEU A 54 -5.86 -4.59 -4.62
N MET A 55 -5.18 -3.72 -5.36
CA MET A 55 -4.69 -2.43 -4.85
C MET A 55 -5.82 -1.44 -4.58
N HIS A 56 -6.91 -1.50 -5.36
CA HIS A 56 -8.10 -0.69 -5.11
C HIS A 56 -8.75 -1.02 -3.76
N GLY A 57 -8.70 -2.28 -3.33
CA GLY A 57 -9.29 -2.73 -2.08
C GLY A 57 -10.78 -2.35 -2.00
N ARG A 58 -11.15 -1.59 -0.97
CA ARG A 58 -12.53 -1.18 -0.70
C ARG A 58 -12.76 0.32 -0.86
N LEU A 59 -11.90 1.02 -1.60
CA LEU A 59 -11.97 2.48 -1.75
C LEU A 59 -13.33 2.99 -2.27
N HIS A 60 -14.04 2.19 -3.08
CA HIS A 60 -15.39 2.49 -3.57
C HIS A 60 -16.48 2.49 -2.48
N GLU A 61 -16.20 1.92 -1.31
CA GLU A 61 -17.13 1.90 -0.17
C GLU A 61 -16.96 3.11 0.75
N ARG A 62 -15.98 3.99 0.47
CA ARG A 62 -15.66 5.13 1.33
C ARG A 62 -16.87 6.06 1.47
N ASP A 63 -17.34 6.22 2.71
CA ASP A 63 -18.30 7.27 3.05
C ASP A 63 -17.59 8.63 3.10
N GLY A 64 -18.12 9.62 2.37
CA GLY A 64 -17.59 10.97 2.37
C GLY A 64 -17.81 11.73 3.68
N ARG A 65 -18.60 11.18 4.62
CA ARG A 65 -18.92 11.80 5.91
C ARG A 65 -18.04 11.32 7.06
N ASN A 66 -17.63 10.05 7.04
CA ASN A 66 -16.81 9.43 8.08
C ASN A 66 -15.55 8.82 7.45
N PRO A 67 -14.35 9.34 7.75
CA PRO A 67 -13.12 8.80 7.21
C PRO A 67 -12.79 7.46 7.87
N ASP A 68 -13.18 6.36 7.22
CA ASP A 68 -12.67 5.02 7.55
C ASP A 68 -11.44 4.73 6.66
N TYR A 69 -10.25 4.74 7.24
CA TYR A 69 -9.01 4.45 6.51
C TYR A 69 -8.83 2.97 6.20
N ARG A 70 -9.57 2.06 6.85
CA ARG A 70 -9.50 0.61 6.63
C ARG A 70 -9.91 0.20 5.22
N VAL A 71 -10.62 1.08 4.51
CA VAL A 71 -10.97 0.87 3.09
C VAL A 71 -9.78 1.04 2.14
N ILE A 72 -8.71 1.70 2.60
CA ILE A 72 -7.47 1.90 1.84
C ILE A 72 -6.58 0.68 2.05
N LYS A 73 -6.26 -0.05 0.97
CA LYS A 73 -5.56 -1.34 1.07
C LYS A 73 -4.22 -1.25 1.80
N SER A 74 -3.45 -0.17 1.60
CA SER A 74 -2.16 0.00 2.27
C SER A 74 -2.27 0.23 3.78
N TYR A 75 -3.45 0.57 4.31
CA TYR A 75 -3.69 0.72 5.75
C TYR A 75 -3.41 -0.57 6.55
N LEU A 76 -3.28 -1.73 5.88
CA LEU A 76 -2.78 -2.97 6.46
C LEU A 76 -1.43 -2.80 7.18
N PHE A 77 -0.58 -1.84 6.81
CA PHE A 77 0.68 -1.57 7.52
C PHE A 77 0.51 -0.86 8.86
N HIS A 78 -0.66 -0.30 9.16
CA HIS A 78 -0.88 0.48 10.38
C HIS A 78 -0.77 -0.36 11.65
N VAL A 79 -1.03 -1.67 11.58
CA VAL A 79 -0.81 -2.58 12.72
C VAL A 79 0.67 -2.77 13.07
N PHE A 80 1.60 -2.45 12.15
CA PHE A 80 3.03 -2.47 12.42
C PHE A 80 3.56 -1.10 12.85
N GLU A 81 2.92 -0.01 12.47
CA GLU A 81 3.28 1.33 12.95
C GLU A 81 2.74 1.58 14.36
N HIS A 82 1.50 1.18 14.60
CA HIS A 82 0.76 1.46 15.82
C HIS A 82 0.03 0.22 16.36
N PRO A 83 0.74 -0.87 16.68
CA PRO A 83 0.11 -2.09 17.22
C PRO A 83 -0.72 -1.80 18.49
N GLU A 84 -0.35 -0.80 19.28
CA GLU A 84 -1.06 -0.40 20.50
C GLU A 84 -2.47 0.17 20.26
N LYS A 85 -2.81 0.52 19.01
CA LYS A 85 -4.13 1.05 18.64
C LYS A 85 -5.09 -0.04 18.15
N HIS A 86 -4.66 -1.29 18.13
CA HIS A 86 -5.41 -2.40 17.58
C HIS A 86 -5.60 -3.51 18.60
N GLU A 87 -6.77 -4.13 18.54
CA GLU A 87 -7.02 -5.38 19.25
C GLU A 87 -6.23 -6.52 18.61
N GLU A 88 -5.85 -7.52 19.39
CA GLU A 88 -5.04 -8.66 18.93
C GLU A 88 -5.62 -9.34 17.69
N LYS A 89 -6.95 -9.51 17.66
CA LYS A 89 -7.68 -10.09 16.53
C LYS A 89 -7.58 -9.24 15.26
N GLU A 90 -7.54 -7.91 15.40
CA GLU A 90 -7.39 -7.00 14.27
C GLU A 90 -5.96 -7.05 13.72
N ILE A 91 -4.95 -7.08 14.59
CA ILE A 91 -3.54 -7.25 14.20
C ILE A 91 -3.37 -8.55 13.41
N LEU A 92 -3.87 -9.68 13.92
CA LEU A 92 -3.87 -10.96 13.21
C LEU A 92 -4.54 -10.83 11.84
N SER A 93 -5.76 -10.29 11.79
CA SER A 93 -6.52 -10.17 10.54
C SER A 93 -5.77 -9.36 9.49
N MET A 94 -5.24 -8.19 9.85
CA MET A 94 -4.55 -7.30 8.91
C MET A 94 -3.20 -7.87 8.49
N ALA A 95 -2.43 -8.47 9.40
CA ALA A 95 -1.17 -9.11 9.08
C ALA A 95 -1.34 -10.28 8.12
N ARG A 96 -2.37 -11.14 8.33
CA ARG A 96 -2.66 -12.25 7.43
C ARG A 96 -3.22 -11.80 6.08
N GLU A 97 -4.01 -10.73 6.03
CA GLU A 97 -4.57 -10.23 4.78
C GLU A 97 -3.49 -9.82 3.75
N LEU A 98 -2.29 -9.43 4.19
CA LEU A 98 -1.16 -9.15 3.30
C LEU A 98 -0.73 -10.35 2.44
N PHE A 99 -1.01 -11.58 2.89
CA PHE A 99 -0.57 -12.82 2.25
C PHE A 99 -1.72 -13.72 1.82
N ASP A 100 -2.85 -13.68 2.53
CA ASP A 100 -3.94 -14.66 2.40
C ASP A 100 -5.20 -14.08 1.73
N HIS A 101 -5.16 -12.84 1.23
CA HIS A 101 -6.32 -12.24 0.59
C HIS A 101 -6.73 -13.02 -0.68
N GLU A 102 -8.02 -13.35 -0.81
CA GLU A 102 -8.54 -14.22 -1.89
C GLU A 102 -8.10 -13.78 -3.30
N ARG A 103 -8.19 -12.47 -3.58
CA ARG A 103 -7.76 -11.92 -4.87
C ARG A 103 -6.24 -12.00 -5.08
N LEU A 104 -5.44 -11.91 -4.01
CA LEU A 104 -3.99 -12.14 -4.11
C LEU A 104 -3.72 -13.60 -4.48
N LEU A 105 -4.36 -14.55 -3.79
CA LEU A 105 -4.23 -15.98 -4.10
C LEU A 105 -4.66 -16.28 -5.55
N THR A 106 -5.72 -15.62 -6.02
CA THR A 106 -6.16 -15.66 -7.42
C THR A 106 -5.03 -15.20 -8.36
N CYS A 107 -4.44 -14.01 -8.14
CA CYS A 107 -3.29 -13.53 -8.92
C CYS A 107 -2.11 -14.52 -8.94
N LEU A 108 -1.76 -15.07 -7.77
CA LEU A 108 -0.65 -16.02 -7.63
C LEU A 108 -0.89 -17.34 -8.36
N SER A 109 -2.16 -17.74 -8.55
CA SER A 109 -2.52 -19.01 -9.19
C SER A 109 -2.29 -19.06 -10.70
N PHE A 110 -2.24 -17.91 -11.38
CA PHE A 110 -2.10 -17.86 -12.85
C PHE A 110 -0.98 -16.93 -13.35
N THR A 111 -0.22 -16.28 -12.46
CA THR A 111 1.03 -15.61 -12.85
C THR A 111 2.14 -16.64 -13.11
N SER A 112 2.99 -16.36 -14.10
CA SER A 112 4.18 -17.20 -14.37
C SER A 112 5.32 -16.99 -13.38
N ASN A 113 5.28 -15.91 -12.60
CA ASN A 113 6.27 -15.58 -11.56
C ASN A 113 5.54 -15.11 -10.29
N ALA A 114 5.14 -16.05 -9.45
CA ALA A 114 4.37 -15.78 -8.23
C ALA A 114 5.18 -15.00 -7.19
N GLU A 115 6.45 -15.37 -6.99
CA GLU A 115 7.34 -14.72 -6.03
C GLU A 115 7.59 -13.26 -6.41
N GLY A 116 7.89 -12.99 -7.68
CA GLY A 116 8.07 -11.63 -8.17
C GLY A 116 6.79 -10.79 -8.06
N PHE A 117 5.63 -11.38 -8.38
CA PHE A 117 4.35 -10.69 -8.22
C PHE A 117 4.08 -10.31 -6.75
N LEU A 118 4.31 -11.24 -5.82
CA LEU A 118 4.10 -11.00 -4.39
C LEU A 118 5.05 -9.90 -3.87
N ALA A 119 6.34 -9.96 -4.25
CA ALA A 119 7.31 -8.95 -3.87
C ALA A 119 6.93 -7.54 -4.38
N ASP A 120 6.51 -7.45 -5.64
CA ASP A 120 6.06 -6.19 -6.25
C ASP A 120 4.80 -5.64 -5.58
N TYR A 121 3.84 -6.52 -5.27
CA TYR A 121 2.59 -6.16 -4.60
C TYR A 121 2.83 -5.58 -3.21
N LEU A 122 3.63 -6.26 -2.38
CA LEU A 122 3.95 -5.80 -1.02
C LEU A 122 4.72 -4.48 -1.04
N GLU A 123 5.62 -4.30 -2.00
CA GLU A 123 6.39 -3.06 -2.15
C GLU A 123 5.51 -1.90 -2.61
N GLU A 124 4.55 -2.15 -3.52
CA GLU A 124 3.57 -1.15 -3.94
C GLU A 124 2.67 -0.73 -2.77
N LEU A 125 2.19 -1.68 -1.95
CA LEU A 125 1.43 -1.35 -0.74
C LEU A 125 2.25 -0.54 0.26
N ALA A 126 3.50 -0.92 0.50
CA ALA A 126 4.39 -0.20 1.40
C ALA A 126 4.64 1.24 0.91
N ALA A 127 4.87 1.42 -0.40
CA ALA A 127 5.06 2.74 -1.00
C ALA A 127 3.81 3.61 -0.85
N ASP A 128 2.62 3.04 -1.07
CA ASP A 128 1.36 3.76 -0.84
C ASP A 128 1.15 4.09 0.65
N TYR A 129 1.54 3.19 1.56
CA TYR A 129 1.46 3.46 3.00
C TYR A 129 2.35 4.62 3.42
N ILE A 130 3.62 4.59 3.00
CA ILE A 130 4.60 5.63 3.29
C ILE A 130 4.10 6.99 2.80
N ARG A 131 3.60 7.05 1.56
CA ARG A 131 3.11 8.28 0.96
C ARG A 131 1.87 8.84 1.65
N LEU A 132 0.91 7.98 2.00
CA LEU A 132 -0.39 8.41 2.52
C LEU A 132 -0.39 8.64 4.03
N PHE A 133 0.32 7.81 4.79
CA PHE A 133 0.20 7.75 6.25
C PHE A 133 1.48 8.18 6.97
N LEU A 134 2.68 7.75 6.55
CA LEU A 134 3.90 8.22 7.24
C LEU A 134 4.22 9.68 6.87
N ALA A 135 4.43 9.95 5.58
CA ALA A 135 4.82 11.27 5.10
C ALA A 135 3.65 12.27 5.08
N GLY A 136 2.42 11.76 5.01
CA GLY A 136 1.20 12.57 5.10
C GLY A 136 0.85 13.02 6.53
N ASP A 137 1.46 12.41 7.56
CA ASP A 137 1.21 12.73 8.95
C ASP A 137 2.13 13.85 9.45
N THR A 138 1.51 14.96 9.86
CA THR A 138 2.20 16.13 10.40
C THR A 138 2.90 15.85 11.74
N ARG A 139 2.57 14.76 12.43
CA ARG A 139 3.29 14.28 13.63
C ARG A 139 4.69 13.79 13.28
N HIS A 140 4.87 13.14 12.13
CA HIS A 140 6.18 12.69 11.65
C HIS A 140 6.93 13.82 10.92
N VAL A 141 6.19 14.71 10.26
CA VAL A 141 6.76 15.86 9.52
C VAL A 141 6.27 17.17 10.14
N PRO A 142 6.88 17.66 11.23
CA PRO A 142 6.45 18.88 11.89
C PRO A 142 6.65 20.08 10.97
N THR A 143 5.54 20.62 10.46
CA THR A 143 5.51 21.89 9.71
C THR A 143 5.39 23.04 10.70
N LEU A 144 6.50 23.71 11.00
CA LEU A 144 6.47 24.97 11.75
C LEU A 144 6.34 26.14 10.77
N PHE A 145 5.20 26.83 10.81
CA PHE A 145 5.03 28.21 10.31
C PHE A 145 5.65 28.54 8.94
N GLY A 146 5.33 27.77 7.88
CA GLY A 146 5.71 28.11 6.49
C GLY A 146 7.22 28.12 6.18
N PHE A 147 8.06 27.81 7.16
CA PHE A 147 9.51 27.66 7.02
C PHE A 147 9.90 26.36 7.70
N SER A 148 10.02 25.27 6.93
CA SER A 148 10.53 24.03 7.50
C SER A 148 11.96 24.27 7.97
N ARG A 149 12.23 24.12 9.27
CA ARG A 149 13.61 23.88 9.73
C ARG A 149 14.13 22.68 8.92
N ARG A 150 15.35 22.82 8.37
CA ARG A 150 16.02 21.85 7.49
C ARG A 150 16.38 20.53 8.19
N THR A 151 15.40 19.83 8.75
CA THR A 151 15.55 18.40 9.04
C THR A 151 15.14 17.68 7.76
N SER A 152 16.06 16.92 7.16
CA SER A 152 15.76 16.16 5.95
C SER A 152 14.63 15.17 6.25
N LEU A 153 13.72 14.97 5.29
CA LEU A 153 12.60 14.03 5.39
C LEU A 153 13.07 12.63 5.84
N SER A 154 14.25 12.21 5.35
CA SER A 154 14.94 10.97 5.74
C SER A 154 15.18 10.86 7.26
N LYS A 155 15.57 11.95 7.93
CA LYS A 155 15.78 11.94 9.39
C LYS A 155 14.47 11.90 10.16
N CYS A 156 13.44 12.58 9.68
CA CYS A 156 12.11 12.59 10.32
C CYS A 156 11.43 11.22 10.26
N LEU A 157 11.57 10.52 9.12
CA LEU A 157 10.90 9.25 8.89
C LEU A 157 11.71 8.03 9.36
N ALA A 158 12.99 8.18 9.70
CA ALA A 158 13.86 7.07 10.08
C ALA A 158 13.30 6.23 11.23
N VAL A 159 12.84 6.88 12.31
CA VAL A 159 12.30 6.19 13.50
C VAL A 159 11.01 5.42 13.18
N PRO A 160 9.93 6.05 12.66
CA PRO A 160 8.72 5.30 12.37
C PRO A 160 8.93 4.19 11.31
N MET A 161 9.83 4.41 10.33
CA MET A 161 10.17 3.36 9.36
C MET A 161 10.94 2.20 10.01
N SER A 162 11.87 2.46 10.93
CA SER A 162 12.59 1.40 11.64
C SER A 162 11.67 0.63 12.59
N ASP A 163 10.75 1.32 13.27
CA ASP A 163 9.78 0.70 14.18
C ASP A 163 8.86 -0.25 13.42
N ILE A 164 8.35 0.16 12.25
CA ILE A 164 7.55 -0.71 11.37
C ILE A 164 8.35 -1.95 10.96
N ILE A 165 9.59 -1.80 10.50
CA ILE A 165 10.44 -2.93 10.10
C ILE A 165 10.68 -3.87 11.30
N GLY A 166 10.99 -3.32 12.47
CA GLY A 166 11.18 -4.10 13.70
C GLY A 166 9.92 -4.89 14.08
N ASN A 167 8.76 -4.23 14.04
CA ASN A 167 7.47 -4.86 14.36
C ASN A 167 7.06 -5.92 13.33
N ILE A 168 7.37 -5.74 12.05
CA ILE A 168 7.19 -6.78 11.03
C ILE A 168 8.04 -8.00 11.38
N LEU A 169 9.33 -7.81 11.66
CA LEU A 169 10.28 -8.89 11.96
C LEU A 169 9.98 -9.63 13.28
N GLN A 170 9.20 -9.02 14.17
CA GLN A 170 8.79 -9.61 15.44
C GLN A 170 7.34 -10.10 15.44
N SER A 171 6.62 -9.98 14.32
CA SER A 171 5.19 -10.32 14.25
C SER A 171 4.96 -11.82 14.48
N ALA A 172 4.22 -12.15 15.53
CA ALA A 172 3.81 -13.53 15.84
C ALA A 172 2.82 -14.13 14.82
N TYR A 173 2.26 -13.30 13.94
CA TYR A 173 1.24 -13.70 12.95
C TYR A 173 1.81 -13.92 11.55
N LEU A 174 3.10 -13.65 11.37
CA LEU A 174 3.83 -13.89 10.14
C LEU A 174 4.83 -15.03 10.34
N LYS A 175 4.97 -15.88 9.33
CA LYS A 175 6.08 -16.85 9.27
C LYS A 175 7.39 -16.10 9.05
N GLN A 176 8.51 -16.69 9.46
CA GLN A 176 9.82 -16.06 9.32
C GLN A 176 10.14 -15.58 7.89
N GLU A 177 9.76 -16.38 6.88
CA GLU A 177 9.93 -15.99 5.47
C GLU A 177 9.05 -14.81 5.07
N GLU A 178 7.80 -14.76 5.55
CA GLU A 178 6.86 -13.66 5.32
C GLU A 178 7.33 -12.37 6.01
N GLN A 179 7.88 -12.48 7.23
CA GLN A 179 8.48 -11.37 7.97
C GLN A 179 9.61 -10.72 7.16
N VAL A 180 10.56 -11.53 6.68
CA VAL A 180 11.72 -11.06 5.90
C VAL A 180 11.25 -10.47 4.56
N LEU A 181 10.33 -11.14 3.86
CA LEU A 181 9.80 -10.66 2.57
C LEU A 181 9.08 -9.31 2.72
N LEU A 182 8.23 -9.15 3.74
CA LEU A 182 7.49 -7.91 4.00
C LEU A 182 8.43 -6.78 4.44
N ALA A 183 9.38 -7.07 5.33
CA ALA A 183 10.37 -6.08 5.78
C ALA A 183 11.25 -5.60 4.61
N ARG A 184 11.68 -6.51 3.73
CA ARG A 184 12.41 -6.18 2.49
C ARG A 184 11.59 -5.30 1.56
N ALA A 185 10.32 -5.64 1.34
CA ALA A 185 9.43 -4.85 0.51
C ALA A 185 9.24 -3.43 1.07
N PHE A 186 9.06 -3.31 2.40
CA PHE A 186 8.93 -2.01 3.07
C PHE A 186 10.23 -1.20 2.97
N TYR A 187 11.39 -1.81 3.23
CA TYR A 187 12.69 -1.14 3.13
C TYR A 187 12.99 -0.66 1.69
N ARG A 188 12.69 -1.47 0.66
CA ARG A 188 12.82 -1.03 -0.75
C ARG A 188 11.90 0.15 -1.07
N ALA A 189 10.68 0.15 -0.54
CA ALA A 189 9.77 1.28 -0.67
C ALA A 189 10.32 2.54 0.04
N CYS A 190 10.91 2.41 1.24
CA CYS A 190 11.62 3.50 1.92
C CYS A 190 12.76 4.05 1.07
N HIS A 191 13.64 3.17 0.56
CA HIS A 191 14.76 3.56 -0.28
C HIS A 191 14.31 4.32 -1.53
N ARG A 192 13.26 3.84 -2.22
CA ARG A 192 12.68 4.53 -3.38
C ARG A 192 12.08 5.89 -2.98
N PHE A 193 11.30 5.94 -1.91
CA PHE A 193 10.62 7.16 -1.47
C PHE A 193 11.60 8.25 -1.06
N LEU A 194 12.69 7.87 -0.37
CA LEU A 194 13.75 8.77 0.07
C LEU A 194 14.81 9.03 -1.02
N SER A 195 14.61 8.56 -2.26
CA SER A 195 15.57 8.72 -3.36
C SER A 195 16.98 8.22 -3.00
N GLY A 196 17.08 7.16 -2.19
CA GLY A 196 18.33 6.59 -1.72
C GLY A 196 18.93 7.23 -0.47
N GLU A 197 18.33 8.28 0.09
CA GLU A 197 18.79 8.90 1.35
C GLU A 197 18.40 8.06 2.59
N THR A 198 18.79 6.79 2.65
CA THR A 198 18.43 5.85 3.72
C THR A 198 19.40 5.85 4.89
N GLU A 199 20.52 6.57 4.84
CA GLU A 199 21.54 6.56 5.92
C GLU A 199 20.95 6.74 7.33
N PRO A 200 19.98 7.65 7.57
CA PRO A 200 19.37 7.78 8.89
C PRO A 200 18.56 6.54 9.31
N LEU A 201 17.88 5.88 8.37
CA LEU A 201 17.14 4.64 8.61
C LEU A 201 18.10 3.46 8.84
N ASP A 202 19.15 3.36 8.02
CA ASP A 202 20.15 2.30 8.11
C ASP A 202 20.85 2.32 9.49
N ALA A 203 21.10 3.52 10.02
CA ALA A 203 21.63 3.71 11.37
C ALA A 203 20.69 3.19 12.47
N GLN A 204 19.36 3.29 12.30
CA GLN A 204 18.37 2.75 13.25
C GLN A 204 18.29 1.22 13.18
N LEU A 205 18.33 0.65 11.97
CA LEU A 205 18.20 -0.79 11.77
C LEU A 205 19.45 -1.57 12.21
N GLY A 206 20.63 -0.96 12.03
CA GLY A 206 21.90 -1.61 12.33
C GLY A 206 22.26 -2.76 11.35
N PRO A 207 23.50 -3.25 11.41
CA PRO A 207 24.06 -4.13 10.38
C PRO A 207 23.39 -5.50 10.32
N GLN A 208 22.90 -6.02 11.45
CA GLN A 208 22.26 -7.33 11.51
C GLN A 208 20.94 -7.33 10.72
N ILE A 209 20.07 -6.35 10.99
CA ILE A 209 18.80 -6.24 10.26
C ILE A 209 19.07 -5.94 8.79
N LEU A 210 19.96 -4.99 8.47
CA LEU A 210 20.28 -4.65 7.08
C LEU A 210 20.76 -5.86 6.26
N SER A 211 21.57 -6.75 6.85
CA SER A 211 22.00 -7.96 6.15
C SER A 211 20.86 -8.94 5.82
N SER A 212 19.79 -8.93 6.61
CA SER A 212 18.58 -9.70 6.32
C SER A 212 17.69 -9.03 5.26
N LEU A 213 17.87 -7.72 5.01
CA LEU A 213 17.10 -6.94 4.06
C LEU A 213 17.77 -6.82 2.67
N ALA A 214 19.06 -7.14 2.58
CA ALA A 214 19.83 -7.21 1.34
C ALA A 214 19.37 -8.37 0.42
#